data_AF-M0J0E9-F1
#
_entry.id   AF-M0J0E9-F1
#
_cell.length_a   1.000
_cell.length_b   1.000
_cell.length_c   1.000
_cell.angle_alpha   90.00
_cell.angle_beta   90.00
_cell.angle_gamma   90.00
#
_symmetry.space_group_name_H-M   'P 1'
#
loop_
_entity.id
_entity.type
_entity.pdbx_description
1 polymer ?
#
loop_
_entity_poly.entity_id
_entity_poly.type
_entity_poly.pdbx_seq_one_letter_code
_entity_poly.pdbx_strand_id
1 'polypeptide(L)'
;MSDYSKVLLQSPSGAVVNEDTLEPNQSVGAMYMPDPRPGEYKIIVQQGGETQVEHSVTFNGSDVEVVSVRDSWSGETLKTVRVDVRNRGDLPAKLEGSEVEARGMSQEVSQSAWIEPNETETVTVPLRYSEIQIEDPGDVRGSISMDFDKGTRTGAFNESFDAASVSIKSVNTSWDGATLTSATVVVANTGDLQTKSNVELSHQGEQFAGTFNDTVSPGGTTTYEMNGDLFKQTTAGEIQVEILAKSPAGFDEKRIPHTATAANLTLQSVSPQWDGKNLEVVEFTVKNTGEVPGDLTAHATVAGEDHLRESFTADNGTTTFEYSKPADDSTIFYSHMYTAESGGTVPVTLTIESGGSSESQTVENGFSGAQGDIGDVDTTFFGKYGTDKVELSSLSFSVRNTGDLPLKYDAVELSIDGVTQTASVGSAATVESGSGNTEYVYPDDLLVSTGDHELTIRLQNDGETVATGSTTVSAT
;
A
#
# COMPACT_ATOMS: atom_id res chain seq x y z
N MET A 1 -86.66 -45.61 48.37
CA MET A 1 -86.02 -45.80 47.04
C MET A 1 -85.43 -44.46 46.67
N SER A 2 -84.15 -44.44 46.30
CA SER A 2 -83.43 -43.21 46.01
C SER A 2 -83.84 -42.71 44.62
N ASP A 3 -84.40 -41.51 44.53
CA ASP A 3 -85.06 -40.94 43.33
C ASP A 3 -84.06 -40.41 42.28
N TYR A 4 -82.90 -41.05 42.18
CA TYR A 4 -81.83 -40.65 41.27
C TYR A 4 -82.08 -41.21 39.88
N SER A 5 -81.79 -40.42 38.86
CA SER A 5 -81.85 -40.84 37.47
C SER A 5 -80.44 -41.03 36.93
N LYS A 6 -80.21 -42.14 36.24
CA LYS A 6 -78.96 -42.42 35.54
C LYS A 6 -79.01 -41.77 34.16
N VAL A 7 -78.00 -41.02 33.78
CA VAL A 7 -77.88 -40.42 32.45
C VAL A 7 -76.77 -41.12 31.71
N LEU A 8 -77.09 -41.66 30.54
CA LEU A 8 -76.15 -42.34 29.66
C LEU A 8 -75.98 -41.51 28.40
N LEU A 9 -74.73 -41.26 28.01
CA LEU A 9 -74.39 -40.79 26.67
C LEU A 9 -73.98 -42.00 25.83
N GLN A 10 -74.82 -42.36 24.87
CA GLN A 10 -74.56 -43.43 23.91
C GLN A 10 -73.99 -42.83 22.62
N SER A 11 -72.87 -43.37 22.16
CA SER A 11 -72.20 -42.97 20.91
C SER A 11 -72.90 -43.51 19.66
N PRO A 12 -72.51 -43.04 18.45
CA PRO A 12 -73.08 -43.52 17.19
C PRO A 12 -72.92 -45.02 16.94
N SER A 13 -71.97 -45.68 17.60
CA SER A 13 -71.80 -47.14 17.53
C SER A 13 -72.74 -47.91 18.46
N GLY A 14 -73.51 -47.21 19.30
CA GLY A 14 -74.36 -47.81 20.33
C GLY A 14 -73.64 -48.09 21.66
N ALA A 15 -72.34 -47.77 21.78
CA ALA A 15 -71.62 -47.92 23.05
C ALA A 15 -71.92 -46.74 24.00
N VAL A 16 -72.13 -47.01 25.30
CA VAL A 16 -72.17 -45.98 26.34
C VAL A 16 -70.76 -45.43 26.53
N VAL A 17 -70.57 -44.14 26.24
CA VAL A 17 -69.28 -43.44 26.32
C VAL A 17 -69.15 -42.53 27.53
N ASN A 18 -70.27 -42.19 28.17
CA ASN A 18 -70.31 -41.51 29.45
C ASN A 18 -71.54 -41.96 30.26
N GLU A 19 -71.38 -42.00 31.57
CA GLU A 19 -72.43 -42.34 32.53
C GLU A 19 -72.35 -41.36 33.70
N ASP A 20 -73.48 -40.73 34.03
CA ASP A 20 -73.61 -39.81 35.15
C ASP A 20 -74.90 -40.05 35.94
N THR A 21 -75.03 -39.45 37.12
CA THR A 21 -76.19 -39.55 37.99
C THR A 21 -76.78 -38.17 38.25
N LEU A 22 -78.07 -37.98 37.93
CA LEU A 22 -78.84 -36.79 38.28
C LEU A 22 -79.48 -36.95 39.66
N GLU A 23 -79.26 -35.97 40.52
CA GLU A 23 -79.88 -35.92 41.84
C GLU A 23 -81.37 -35.57 41.76
N PRO A 24 -82.19 -35.99 42.75
CA PRO A 24 -83.59 -35.58 42.84
C PRO A 24 -83.67 -34.04 42.90
N ASN A 25 -84.37 -33.43 41.94
CA ASN A 25 -84.52 -31.98 41.72
C ASN A 25 -83.39 -31.27 40.95
N GLN A 26 -82.39 -31.99 40.43
CA GLN A 26 -81.40 -31.41 39.54
C GLN A 26 -82.00 -31.17 38.15
N SER A 27 -82.04 -29.91 37.70
CA SER A 27 -82.60 -29.52 36.39
C SER A 27 -81.57 -29.47 35.27
N VAL A 28 -80.28 -29.53 35.59
CA VAL A 28 -79.16 -29.44 34.64
C VAL A 28 -78.10 -30.46 35.01
N GLY A 29 -77.70 -31.30 34.05
CA GLY A 29 -76.53 -32.16 34.11
C GLY A 29 -75.58 -31.85 32.96
N ALA A 30 -74.30 -32.17 33.13
CA ALA A 30 -73.29 -32.01 32.09
C ALA A 30 -72.60 -33.35 31.89
N MET A 31 -72.48 -33.78 30.63
CA MET A 31 -71.77 -35.01 30.27
C MET A 31 -70.51 -34.67 29.50
N TYR A 32 -69.43 -35.39 29.81
CA TYR A 32 -68.15 -35.25 29.12
C TYR A 32 -68.03 -36.23 27.97
N MET A 33 -67.57 -35.75 26.80
CA MET A 33 -67.38 -36.58 25.62
C MET A 33 -65.87 -36.65 25.29
N PRO A 34 -65.18 -37.76 25.65
CA PRO A 34 -63.72 -37.84 25.55
C PRO A 34 -63.17 -37.93 24.12
N ASP A 35 -63.94 -38.50 23.18
CA ASP A 35 -63.55 -38.66 21.77
C ASP A 35 -64.79 -38.45 20.88
N PRO A 36 -65.17 -37.18 20.62
CA PRO A 36 -66.33 -36.88 19.80
C PRO A 36 -66.12 -37.35 18.35
N ARG A 37 -67.09 -38.08 17.80
CA ARG A 37 -67.08 -38.58 16.42
C ARG A 37 -68.33 -38.10 15.70
N PRO A 38 -68.28 -37.89 14.38
CA PRO A 38 -69.51 -37.61 13.63
C PRO A 38 -70.54 -38.72 13.79
N GLY A 39 -71.82 -38.36 13.87
CA GLY A 39 -72.94 -39.29 13.98
C GLY A 39 -73.98 -38.86 15.01
N GLU A 40 -74.99 -39.71 15.18
CA GLU A 40 -76.07 -39.49 16.14
C GLU A 40 -75.69 -40.06 17.52
N TYR A 41 -75.73 -39.21 18.54
CA TYR A 41 -75.57 -39.58 19.94
C TYR A 41 -76.92 -39.59 20.62
N LYS A 42 -77.10 -40.51 21.56
CA LYS A 42 -78.33 -40.60 22.34
C LYS A 42 -78.05 -40.30 23.80
N ILE A 43 -78.81 -39.36 24.34
CA ILE A 43 -78.88 -39.05 25.76
C ILE A 43 -80.06 -39.84 26.32
N ILE A 44 -79.77 -40.81 27.18
CA ILE A 44 -80.77 -41.72 27.75
C ILE A 44 -80.84 -41.47 29.26
N VAL A 45 -82.02 -41.12 29.76
CA VAL A 45 -82.28 -40.99 31.20
C VAL A 45 -83.02 -42.22 31.67
N GLN A 46 -82.45 -42.96 32.63
CA GLN A 46 -83.02 -44.17 33.20
C GLN A 46 -83.35 -43.98 34.69
N GLN A 47 -84.53 -44.45 35.10
CA GLN A 47 -84.95 -44.49 36.51
C GLN A 47 -85.38 -45.91 36.84
N GLY A 48 -84.82 -46.51 37.90
CA GLY A 48 -85.12 -47.90 38.27
C GLY A 48 -84.72 -48.95 37.22
N GLY A 49 -83.85 -48.61 36.26
CA GLY A 49 -83.43 -49.49 35.16
C GLY A 49 -84.28 -49.38 33.88
N GLU A 50 -85.34 -48.57 33.89
CA GLU A 50 -86.19 -48.31 32.72
C GLU A 50 -85.84 -46.95 32.09
N THR A 51 -85.72 -46.91 30.76
CA THR A 51 -85.56 -45.67 30.01
C THR A 51 -86.81 -44.80 30.13
N GLN A 52 -86.65 -43.62 30.70
CA GLN A 52 -87.72 -42.64 30.86
C GLN A 52 -87.75 -41.64 29.71
N VAL A 53 -86.57 -41.18 29.28
CA VAL A 53 -86.41 -40.21 28.19
C VAL A 53 -85.21 -40.62 27.33
N GLU A 54 -85.38 -40.47 26.02
CA GLU A 54 -84.32 -40.59 25.02
C GLU A 54 -84.34 -39.34 24.15
N HIS A 55 -83.17 -38.71 23.99
CA HIS A 55 -83.00 -37.56 23.10
C HIS A 55 -81.78 -37.80 22.20
N SER A 56 -81.93 -37.52 20.91
CA SER A 56 -80.86 -37.71 19.93
C SER A 56 -80.27 -36.36 19.50
N VAL A 57 -78.95 -36.29 19.47
CA VAL A 57 -78.17 -35.13 19.00
C VAL A 57 -77.26 -35.62 17.89
N THR A 58 -77.31 -34.99 16.72
CA THR A 58 -76.45 -35.34 15.58
C THR A 58 -75.29 -34.35 15.48
N PHE A 59 -74.08 -34.88 15.35
CA PHE A 59 -72.87 -34.12 15.04
C PHE A 59 -72.39 -34.46 13.63
N ASN A 60 -72.17 -33.44 12.80
CA ASN A 60 -71.65 -33.57 11.45
C ASN A 60 -70.13 -33.77 11.44
N GLY A 61 -69.45 -33.38 12.51
CA GLY A 61 -67.99 -33.44 12.61
C GLY A 61 -67.33 -32.07 12.53
N SER A 62 -66.00 -32.09 12.58
CA SER A 62 -65.17 -30.93 12.27
C SER A 62 -65.22 -30.62 10.77
N ASP A 63 -65.22 -29.33 10.43
CA ASP A 63 -65.08 -28.83 9.06
C ASP A 63 -64.04 -27.72 9.07
N VAL A 64 -62.78 -28.13 8.91
CA VAL A 64 -61.62 -27.23 8.96
C VAL A 64 -61.27 -26.68 7.59
N GLU A 65 -60.96 -25.39 7.54
CA GLU A 65 -60.39 -24.73 6.39
C GLU A 65 -59.25 -23.77 6.81
N VAL A 66 -58.24 -23.65 5.94
CA VAL A 66 -57.19 -22.64 6.09
C VAL A 66 -57.75 -21.32 5.58
N VAL A 67 -57.80 -20.31 6.44
CA VAL A 67 -58.33 -18.98 6.13
C VAL A 67 -57.24 -18.05 5.63
N SER A 68 -56.10 -18.03 6.31
CA SER A 68 -54.95 -17.21 5.91
C SER A 68 -53.64 -17.86 6.31
N VAL A 69 -52.60 -17.59 5.54
CA VAL A 69 -51.23 -18.00 5.83
C VAL A 69 -50.36 -16.75 5.84
N ARG A 70 -49.52 -16.62 6.86
CA ARG A 70 -48.54 -15.54 6.99
C ARG A 70 -47.20 -16.12 7.37
N ASP A 71 -46.20 -15.79 6.60
CA ASP A 71 -44.83 -16.18 6.80
C ASP A 71 -44.03 -15.08 7.52
N SER A 72 -42.87 -15.45 8.03
CA SER A 72 -41.96 -14.54 8.73
C SER A 72 -40.54 -14.97 8.46
N TRP A 73 -39.81 -14.10 7.77
CA TRP A 73 -38.42 -14.28 7.40
C TRP A 73 -37.49 -13.49 8.32
N SER A 74 -36.25 -13.94 8.40
CA SER A 74 -35.14 -13.23 9.03
C SER A 74 -33.97 -13.29 8.06
N GLY A 75 -33.81 -12.24 7.26
CA GLY A 75 -32.99 -12.29 6.05
C GLY A 75 -33.55 -13.31 5.07
N GLU A 76 -32.69 -14.15 4.53
CA GLU A 76 -33.01 -15.21 3.56
C GLU A 76 -33.62 -16.48 4.19
N THR A 77 -33.87 -16.49 5.51
CA THR A 77 -34.30 -17.70 6.24
C THR A 77 -35.72 -17.61 6.76
N LEU A 78 -36.56 -18.60 6.43
CA LEU A 78 -37.92 -18.71 6.94
C LEU A 78 -37.88 -19.17 8.41
N LYS A 79 -38.43 -18.37 9.32
CA LYS A 79 -38.42 -18.68 10.77
C LYS A 79 -39.73 -19.26 11.26
N THR A 80 -40.85 -18.74 10.79
CA THR A 80 -42.18 -19.20 11.24
C THR A 80 -43.23 -19.03 10.15
N VAL A 81 -44.21 -19.94 10.12
CA VAL A 81 -45.44 -19.79 9.36
C VAL A 81 -46.61 -19.77 10.34
N ARG A 82 -47.47 -18.76 10.25
CA ARG A 82 -48.70 -18.61 11.03
C ARG A 82 -49.89 -18.88 10.13
N VAL A 83 -50.77 -19.77 10.58
CA VAL A 83 -51.96 -20.17 9.81
C VAL A 83 -53.20 -19.92 10.64
N ASP A 84 -54.12 -19.14 10.12
CA ASP A 84 -55.46 -18.99 10.69
C ASP A 84 -56.31 -20.14 10.18
N VAL A 85 -56.73 -21.02 11.08
CA VAL A 85 -57.57 -22.19 10.79
C VAL A 85 -58.95 -21.95 11.37
N ARG A 86 -59.98 -22.09 10.55
CA ARG A 86 -61.37 -21.99 11.00
C ARG A 86 -62.01 -23.37 11.00
N ASN A 87 -62.68 -23.72 12.09
CA ASN A 87 -63.53 -24.90 12.16
C ASN A 87 -65.00 -24.47 12.11
N ARG A 88 -65.70 -24.77 11.02
CA ARG A 88 -67.15 -24.54 10.87
C ARG A 88 -68.01 -25.71 11.33
N GLY A 89 -67.37 -26.78 11.78
CA GLY A 89 -68.01 -27.99 12.27
C GLY A 89 -68.63 -27.81 13.64
N ASP A 90 -69.38 -28.83 14.06
CA ASP A 90 -70.00 -28.91 15.37
C ASP A 90 -69.18 -29.76 16.37
N LEU A 91 -68.04 -30.30 15.93
CA LEU A 91 -67.05 -31.00 16.76
C LEU A 91 -65.65 -30.39 16.62
N PRO A 92 -64.81 -30.46 17.67
CA PRO A 92 -63.45 -29.93 17.63
C PRO A 92 -62.59 -30.72 16.62
N ALA A 93 -61.64 -30.04 15.99
CA ALA A 93 -60.67 -30.65 15.09
C ALA A 93 -59.31 -30.76 15.77
N LYS A 94 -58.62 -31.90 15.62
CA LYS A 94 -57.28 -32.08 16.18
C LYS A 94 -56.24 -31.95 15.08
N LEU A 95 -55.34 -30.99 15.24
CA LEU A 95 -54.10 -30.92 14.47
C LEU A 95 -53.10 -31.94 15.03
N GLU A 96 -52.50 -32.74 14.15
CA GLU A 96 -51.54 -33.80 14.51
C GLU A 96 -50.12 -33.47 14.05
N GLY A 97 -49.99 -32.67 12.99
CA GLY A 97 -48.71 -32.26 12.44
C GLY A 97 -48.84 -31.21 11.36
N SER A 98 -47.72 -30.63 10.97
CA SER A 98 -47.67 -29.74 9.81
C SER A 98 -46.35 -29.89 9.07
N GLU A 99 -46.40 -29.65 7.77
CA GLU A 99 -45.23 -29.68 6.88
C GLU A 99 -45.17 -28.34 6.15
N VAL A 100 -44.00 -27.70 6.15
CA VAL A 100 -43.77 -26.45 5.41
C VAL A 100 -42.79 -26.73 4.28
N GLU A 101 -43.15 -26.36 3.06
CA GLU A 101 -42.32 -26.53 1.87
C GLU A 101 -42.09 -25.19 1.17
N ALA A 102 -40.85 -24.90 0.79
CA ALA A 102 -40.51 -23.79 -0.12
C ALA A 102 -39.22 -24.11 -0.90
N ARG A 103 -39.23 -23.81 -2.21
CA ARG A 103 -38.14 -24.12 -3.16
C ARG A 103 -37.59 -25.55 -3.05
N GLY A 104 -38.47 -26.54 -2.88
CA GLY A 104 -38.09 -27.96 -2.81
C GLY A 104 -37.40 -28.38 -1.51
N MET A 105 -37.28 -27.48 -0.53
CA MET A 105 -36.96 -27.82 0.84
C MET A 105 -38.26 -28.02 1.61
N SER A 106 -38.36 -29.10 2.37
CA SER A 106 -39.51 -29.39 3.24
C SER A 106 -39.08 -29.59 4.68
N GLN A 107 -39.94 -29.20 5.62
CA GLN A 107 -39.78 -29.42 7.04
C GLN A 107 -41.09 -29.85 7.70
N GLU A 108 -41.07 -31.03 8.31
CA GLU A 108 -42.14 -31.50 9.19
C GLU A 108 -41.97 -30.96 10.61
N VAL A 109 -43.09 -30.55 11.20
CA VAL A 109 -43.19 -30.04 12.57
C VAL A 109 -44.29 -30.82 13.28
N SER A 110 -43.87 -31.62 14.26
CA SER A 110 -44.82 -32.28 15.18
C SER A 110 -45.41 -31.24 16.12
N GLN A 111 -46.71 -30.99 15.98
CA GLN A 111 -47.45 -30.07 16.84
C GLN A 111 -48.87 -30.58 17.01
N SER A 112 -49.46 -30.34 18.19
CA SER A 112 -50.84 -30.68 18.43
C SER A 112 -51.60 -29.48 18.99
N ALA A 113 -52.73 -29.18 18.37
CA ALA A 113 -53.63 -28.10 18.75
C ALA A 113 -55.07 -28.56 18.49
N TRP A 114 -56.00 -28.09 19.31
CA TRP A 114 -57.42 -28.28 19.09
C TRP A 114 -58.00 -26.99 18.52
N ILE A 115 -58.85 -27.13 17.51
CA ILE A 115 -59.61 -26.02 16.93
C ILE A 115 -61.07 -26.23 17.29
N GLU A 116 -61.57 -25.45 18.24
CA GLU A 116 -62.91 -25.60 18.78
C GLU A 116 -64.00 -25.35 17.72
N PRO A 117 -65.21 -25.92 17.89
CA PRO A 117 -66.32 -25.73 16.97
C PRO A 117 -66.68 -24.25 16.79
N ASN A 118 -66.89 -23.82 15.55
CA ASN A 118 -67.24 -22.44 15.18
C ASN A 118 -66.20 -21.37 15.56
N GLU A 119 -64.96 -21.77 15.87
CA GLU A 119 -63.88 -20.85 16.20
C GLU A 119 -62.85 -20.73 15.07
N THR A 120 -62.03 -19.69 15.16
CA THR A 120 -60.85 -19.49 14.32
C THR A 120 -59.65 -19.33 15.21
N GLU A 121 -58.65 -20.18 15.00
CA GLU A 121 -57.44 -20.26 15.80
C GLU A 121 -56.22 -19.99 14.94
N THR A 122 -55.25 -19.27 15.50
CA THR A 122 -53.97 -19.01 14.83
C THR A 122 -52.94 -20.03 15.29
N VAL A 123 -52.59 -20.96 14.41
CA VAL A 123 -51.52 -21.94 14.64
C VAL A 123 -50.19 -21.36 14.21
N THR A 124 -49.20 -21.36 15.09
CA THR A 124 -47.82 -20.93 14.76
C THR A 124 -46.93 -22.14 14.59
N VAL A 125 -46.32 -22.29 13.41
CA VAL A 125 -45.42 -23.39 13.04
C VAL A 125 -43.97 -22.87 13.06
N PRO A 126 -43.18 -23.16 14.12
CA PRO A 126 -41.81 -22.70 14.23
C PRO A 126 -40.82 -23.65 13.54
N LEU A 127 -39.94 -23.11 12.70
CA LEU A 127 -38.89 -23.85 12.00
C LEU A 127 -37.58 -23.73 12.79
N ARG A 128 -37.24 -24.77 13.59
CA ARG A 128 -36.16 -24.67 14.63
C ARG A 128 -34.87 -25.47 14.35
N TYR A 129 -34.90 -26.49 13.50
CA TYR A 129 -33.81 -27.47 13.38
C TYR A 129 -33.22 -27.63 11.97
N SER A 130 -34.02 -27.37 10.94
CA SER A 130 -33.61 -27.25 9.55
C SER A 130 -34.19 -25.94 9.05
N GLU A 131 -33.36 -25.03 8.60
CA GLU A 131 -33.81 -23.72 8.14
C GLU A 131 -34.09 -23.80 6.63
N ILE A 132 -35.28 -23.39 6.20
CA ILE A 132 -35.53 -23.15 4.78
C ILE A 132 -34.82 -21.83 4.45
N GLN A 133 -33.62 -21.94 3.90
CA GLN A 133 -32.77 -20.82 3.52
C GLN A 133 -32.76 -20.63 2.00
N ILE A 134 -33.04 -19.43 1.53
CA ILE A 134 -33.05 -19.10 0.10
C ILE A 134 -31.66 -18.65 -0.32
N GLU A 135 -31.09 -19.30 -1.34
CA GLU A 135 -29.75 -18.98 -1.84
C GLU A 135 -29.78 -18.22 -3.18
N ASP A 136 -30.88 -18.34 -3.92
CA ASP A 136 -31.04 -17.78 -5.26
C ASP A 136 -32.14 -16.71 -5.30
N PRO A 137 -31.95 -15.59 -6.02
CA PRO A 137 -32.92 -14.51 -6.07
C PRO A 137 -34.22 -14.89 -6.79
N GLY A 138 -35.21 -14.02 -6.64
CA GLY A 138 -36.52 -14.09 -7.27
C GLY A 138 -37.63 -14.64 -6.36
N ASP A 139 -38.81 -14.81 -6.94
CA ASP A 139 -40.00 -15.23 -6.21
C ASP A 139 -39.86 -16.65 -5.64
N VAL A 140 -40.17 -16.78 -4.35
CA VAL A 140 -40.31 -18.03 -3.62
C VAL A 140 -41.79 -18.28 -3.40
N ARG A 141 -42.29 -19.41 -3.91
CA ARG A 141 -43.62 -19.90 -3.59
C ARG A 141 -43.48 -20.99 -2.54
N GLY A 142 -44.12 -20.80 -1.40
CA GLY A 142 -44.15 -21.75 -0.31
C GLY A 142 -45.56 -22.28 -0.07
N SER A 143 -45.63 -23.43 0.58
CA SER A 143 -46.88 -24.03 1.02
C SER A 143 -46.74 -24.61 2.43
N ILE A 144 -47.88 -24.73 3.09
CA ILE A 144 -47.99 -25.42 4.37
C ILE A 144 -49.11 -26.45 4.27
N SER A 145 -48.80 -27.69 4.63
CA SER A 145 -49.75 -28.79 4.79
C SER A 145 -49.98 -29.02 6.27
N MET A 146 -51.24 -29.10 6.68
CA MET A 146 -51.64 -29.30 8.07
C MET A 146 -52.50 -30.56 8.16
N ASP A 147 -52.03 -31.55 8.93
CA ASP A 147 -52.69 -32.83 9.08
C ASP A 147 -53.65 -32.81 10.26
N PHE A 148 -54.94 -32.88 9.95
CA PHE A 148 -55.99 -33.03 10.94
C PHE A 148 -56.50 -34.48 10.97
N ASP A 149 -57.20 -34.83 12.05
CA ASP A 149 -57.88 -36.12 12.21
C ASP A 149 -58.88 -36.47 11.06
N LYS A 150 -59.30 -35.46 10.28
CA LYS A 150 -60.18 -35.59 9.10
C LYS A 150 -59.49 -35.33 7.76
N GLY A 151 -58.15 -35.33 7.74
CA GLY A 151 -57.33 -35.19 6.54
C GLY A 151 -56.60 -33.85 6.46
N THR A 152 -55.82 -33.72 5.40
CA THR A 152 -54.88 -32.60 5.24
C THR A 152 -55.57 -31.35 4.71
N ARG A 153 -55.12 -30.18 5.17
CA ARG A 153 -55.45 -28.87 4.61
C ARG A 153 -54.19 -28.14 4.22
N THR A 154 -54.22 -27.46 3.09
CA THR A 154 -53.06 -26.78 2.53
C THR A 154 -53.29 -25.28 2.44
N GLY A 155 -52.27 -24.50 2.74
CA GLY A 155 -52.20 -23.07 2.46
C GLY A 155 -50.94 -22.72 1.68
N ALA A 156 -50.90 -21.52 1.10
CA ALA A 156 -49.76 -21.05 0.32
C ALA A 156 -49.34 -19.64 0.74
N PHE A 157 -48.06 -19.34 0.58
CA PHE A 157 -47.46 -18.03 0.80
C PHE A 157 -46.43 -17.73 -0.29
N ASN A 158 -46.09 -16.45 -0.45
CA ASN A 158 -45.10 -16.02 -1.42
C ASN A 158 -44.23 -14.90 -0.84
N GLU A 159 -42.94 -14.94 -1.18
CA GLU A 159 -41.96 -13.92 -0.81
C GLU A 159 -41.04 -13.69 -2.02
N SER A 160 -40.50 -12.48 -2.18
CA SER A 160 -39.53 -12.18 -3.25
C SER A 160 -38.21 -11.77 -2.64
N PHE A 161 -37.11 -12.31 -3.18
CA PHE A 161 -35.75 -11.99 -2.73
C PHE A 161 -34.98 -11.28 -3.84
N ASP A 162 -34.54 -10.05 -3.58
CA ASP A 162 -33.61 -9.37 -4.46
C ASP A 162 -32.22 -10.03 -4.40
N ALA A 163 -31.52 -10.02 -5.54
CA ALA A 163 -30.14 -10.49 -5.59
C ALA A 163 -29.28 -9.69 -4.62
N ALA A 164 -28.26 -10.35 -4.06
CA ALA A 164 -27.27 -9.66 -3.25
C ALA A 164 -26.65 -8.50 -4.02
N SER A 165 -26.48 -7.36 -3.36
CA SER A 165 -25.99 -6.15 -4.01
C SER A 165 -25.04 -5.44 -3.07
N VAL A 166 -23.80 -5.24 -3.51
CA VAL A 166 -22.77 -4.58 -2.71
C VAL A 166 -22.79 -3.08 -2.97
N SER A 167 -22.61 -2.29 -1.92
CA SER A 167 -22.54 -0.83 -1.99
C SER A 167 -21.47 -0.28 -1.06
N ILE A 168 -20.60 0.58 -1.59
CA ILE A 168 -19.55 1.27 -0.84
C ILE A 168 -20.19 2.39 0.00
N LYS A 169 -20.13 2.26 1.32
CA LYS A 169 -20.67 3.28 2.25
C LYS A 169 -19.64 4.36 2.56
N SER A 170 -18.39 3.98 2.76
CA SER A 170 -17.31 4.92 3.02
C SER A 170 -15.99 4.39 2.49
N VAL A 171 -15.11 5.34 2.16
CA VAL A 171 -13.73 5.10 1.79
C VAL A 171 -12.91 6.17 2.51
N ASN A 172 -11.96 5.73 3.32
CA ASN A 172 -10.99 6.59 3.96
C ASN A 172 -9.61 6.22 3.41
N THR A 173 -8.87 7.20 2.90
CA THR A 173 -7.53 7.00 2.35
C THR A 173 -6.52 7.79 3.16
N SER A 174 -5.29 7.29 3.23
CA SER A 174 -4.15 8.00 3.81
C SER A 174 -3.05 8.10 2.76
N TRP A 175 -2.54 9.31 2.57
CA TRP A 175 -1.51 9.62 1.61
C TRP A 175 -0.28 10.17 2.33
N ASP A 176 0.89 9.69 1.92
CA ASP A 176 2.18 10.28 2.24
C ASP A 176 2.75 10.92 0.97
N GLY A 177 2.53 12.22 0.84
CA GLY A 177 2.78 12.97 -0.39
C GLY A 177 2.01 12.38 -1.59
N ALA A 178 2.76 11.90 -2.58
CA ALA A 178 2.22 11.29 -3.81
C ALA A 178 1.92 9.78 -3.66
N THR A 179 2.14 9.18 -2.50
CA THR A 179 1.97 7.73 -2.28
C THR A 179 0.76 7.45 -1.40
N LEU A 180 -0.18 6.62 -1.89
CA LEU A 180 -1.29 6.10 -1.12
C LEU A 180 -0.78 4.96 -0.22
N THR A 181 -0.81 5.15 1.11
CA THR A 181 -0.23 4.22 2.08
C THR A 181 -1.25 3.31 2.76
N SER A 182 -2.52 3.74 2.78
CA SER A 182 -3.61 2.89 3.25
C SER A 182 -4.97 3.32 2.72
N ALA A 183 -5.89 2.35 2.64
CA ALA A 183 -7.28 2.57 2.32
C ALA A 183 -8.19 1.65 3.15
N THR A 184 -9.17 2.23 3.83
CA THR A 184 -10.20 1.52 4.59
C THR A 184 -11.55 1.74 3.92
N VAL A 185 -12.22 0.65 3.56
CA VAL A 185 -13.45 0.66 2.76
C VAL A 185 -14.53 -0.09 3.50
N VAL A 186 -15.67 0.55 3.73
CA VAL A 186 -16.85 -0.09 4.32
C VAL A 186 -17.84 -0.42 3.22
N VAL A 187 -18.14 -1.71 3.06
CA VAL A 187 -19.08 -2.22 2.07
C VAL A 187 -20.31 -2.76 2.79
N ALA A 188 -21.50 -2.42 2.31
CA ALA A 188 -22.74 -3.02 2.77
C ALA A 188 -23.33 -3.94 1.71
N ASN A 189 -24.05 -4.97 2.15
CA ASN A 189 -24.95 -5.72 1.29
C ASN A 189 -26.36 -5.14 1.40
N THR A 190 -26.85 -4.51 0.35
CA THR A 190 -28.18 -3.91 0.27
C THR A 190 -29.23 -4.83 -0.37
N GLY A 191 -28.85 -6.05 -0.76
CA GLY A 191 -29.79 -7.07 -1.24
C GLY A 191 -30.28 -7.99 -0.12
N ASP A 192 -31.19 -8.90 -0.47
CA ASP A 192 -31.87 -9.79 0.50
C ASP A 192 -31.12 -11.11 0.72
N LEU A 193 -30.13 -11.41 -0.10
CA LEU A 193 -29.34 -12.64 -0.07
C LEU A 193 -27.91 -12.39 0.37
N GLN A 194 -27.33 -13.35 1.09
CA GLN A 194 -25.93 -13.30 1.49
C GLN A 194 -25.01 -13.34 0.26
N THR A 195 -23.89 -12.61 0.32
CA THR A 195 -22.87 -12.65 -0.74
C THR A 195 -21.45 -12.69 -0.18
N LYS A 196 -20.52 -13.07 -1.04
CA LYS A 196 -19.10 -12.77 -0.85
C LYS A 196 -18.75 -11.46 -1.53
N SER A 197 -17.88 -10.68 -0.91
CA SER A 197 -17.38 -9.45 -1.49
C SER A 197 -15.88 -9.30 -1.22
N ASN A 198 -15.19 -8.62 -2.13
CA ASN A 198 -13.83 -8.14 -1.95
C ASN A 198 -13.73 -6.71 -2.45
N VAL A 199 -12.67 -6.01 -2.04
CA VAL A 199 -12.37 -4.66 -2.50
C VAL A 199 -11.06 -4.66 -3.29
N GLU A 200 -11.02 -3.86 -4.35
CA GLU A 200 -9.83 -3.62 -5.17
C GLU A 200 -9.58 -2.13 -5.32
N LEU A 201 -8.29 -1.78 -5.40
CA LEU A 201 -7.81 -0.45 -5.76
C LEU A 201 -7.25 -0.50 -7.18
N SER A 202 -7.74 0.38 -8.06
CA SER A 202 -7.24 0.54 -9.43
C SER A 202 -7.01 2.00 -9.80
N HIS A 203 -6.22 2.22 -10.86
CA HIS A 203 -6.10 3.51 -11.53
C HIS A 203 -5.98 3.26 -13.04
N GLN A 204 -6.84 3.90 -13.83
CA GLN A 204 -6.89 3.73 -15.30
C GLN A 204 -7.02 2.27 -15.75
N GLY A 205 -7.74 1.45 -14.98
CA GLY A 205 -7.97 0.04 -15.25
C GLY A 205 -6.84 -0.92 -14.82
N GLU A 206 -5.71 -0.42 -14.32
CA GLU A 206 -4.67 -1.25 -13.70
C GLU A 206 -4.98 -1.44 -12.21
N GLN A 207 -4.93 -2.69 -11.74
CA GLN A 207 -5.14 -3.03 -10.34
C GLN A 207 -3.82 -2.97 -9.57
N PHE A 208 -3.80 -2.24 -8.46
CA PHE A 208 -2.62 -2.09 -7.61
C PHE A 208 -2.72 -2.84 -6.29
N ALA A 209 -3.92 -2.97 -5.73
CA ALA A 209 -4.16 -3.70 -4.50
C ALA A 209 -5.54 -4.38 -4.48
N GLY A 210 -5.72 -5.33 -3.57
CA GLY A 210 -7.03 -5.93 -3.32
C GLY A 210 -7.05 -6.76 -2.05
N THR A 211 -8.26 -7.10 -1.60
CA THR A 211 -8.49 -7.90 -0.40
C THR A 211 -8.99 -9.30 -0.72
N PHE A 212 -9.03 -10.16 0.29
CA PHE A 212 -9.72 -11.43 0.20
C PHE A 212 -11.24 -11.24 0.19
N ASN A 213 -11.94 -12.32 -0.20
CA ASN A 213 -13.39 -12.38 -0.17
C ASN A 213 -13.88 -12.59 1.27
N ASP A 214 -14.72 -11.69 1.77
CA ASP A 214 -15.46 -11.86 3.01
C ASP A 214 -16.95 -12.00 2.76
N THR A 215 -17.63 -12.68 3.69
CA THR A 215 -19.07 -12.87 3.62
C THR A 215 -19.78 -11.65 4.20
N VAL A 216 -20.80 -11.16 3.50
CA VAL A 216 -21.62 -10.02 3.91
C VAL A 216 -23.08 -10.45 3.91
N SER A 217 -23.66 -10.61 5.11
CA SER A 217 -25.06 -10.96 5.30
C SER A 217 -26.00 -9.85 4.79
N PRO A 218 -27.26 -10.16 4.45
CA PRO A 218 -28.26 -9.17 4.04
C PRO A 218 -28.39 -8.03 5.05
N GLY A 219 -28.37 -6.78 4.58
CA GLY A 219 -28.39 -5.58 5.42
C GLY A 219 -27.13 -5.36 6.27
N GLY A 220 -26.16 -6.26 6.23
CA GLY A 220 -24.91 -6.21 6.97
C GLY A 220 -23.85 -5.33 6.31
N THR A 221 -22.78 -5.08 7.06
CA THR A 221 -21.60 -4.33 6.59
C THR A 221 -20.30 -5.04 6.97
N THR A 222 -19.32 -4.96 6.08
CA THR A 222 -17.94 -5.44 6.31
C THR A 222 -16.94 -4.33 5.99
N THR A 223 -15.87 -4.28 6.77
CA THR A 223 -14.76 -3.33 6.59
C THR A 223 -13.57 -4.05 5.98
N TYR A 224 -13.02 -3.49 4.91
CA TYR A 224 -11.82 -3.95 4.22
C TYR A 224 -10.69 -2.95 4.43
N GLU A 225 -9.51 -3.45 4.74
CA GLU A 225 -8.31 -2.63 4.97
C GLU A 225 -7.20 -3.06 4.01
N MET A 226 -6.60 -2.08 3.33
CA MET A 226 -5.41 -2.22 2.49
C MET A 226 -4.33 -1.32 3.07
N ASN A 227 -3.12 -1.85 3.29
CA ASN A 227 -1.99 -1.14 3.89
C ASN A 227 -0.70 -1.41 3.11
N GLY A 228 0.21 -0.44 3.08
CA GLY A 228 1.49 -0.49 2.35
C GLY A 228 1.55 0.56 1.23
N ASP A 229 2.58 0.55 0.39
CA ASP A 229 2.68 1.47 -0.75
C ASP A 229 1.72 1.02 -1.86
N LEU A 230 0.44 1.36 -1.72
CA LEU A 230 -0.64 0.84 -2.56
C LEU A 230 -0.62 1.45 -3.96
N PHE A 231 -0.28 2.72 -4.10
CA PHE A 231 -0.22 3.42 -5.37
C PHE A 231 0.69 4.65 -5.24
N LYS A 232 1.58 4.87 -6.21
CA LYS A 232 2.47 6.04 -6.25
C LYS A 232 2.19 6.89 -7.49
N GLN A 233 1.73 8.11 -7.29
CA GLN A 233 1.57 9.09 -8.35
C GLN A 233 2.94 9.60 -8.81
N THR A 234 3.20 9.57 -10.12
CA THR A 234 4.48 9.98 -10.71
C THR A 234 4.40 11.31 -11.45
N THR A 235 3.20 11.85 -11.67
CA THR A 235 2.97 13.11 -12.38
C THR A 235 2.22 14.10 -11.52
N ALA A 236 2.57 15.37 -11.59
CA ALA A 236 1.89 16.42 -10.83
C ALA A 236 0.42 16.60 -11.26
N GLY A 237 -0.39 17.16 -10.36
CA GLY A 237 -1.79 17.50 -10.63
C GLY A 237 -2.78 16.52 -9.99
N GLU A 238 -4.05 16.67 -10.35
CA GLU A 238 -5.13 15.84 -9.83
C GLU A 238 -5.22 14.52 -10.60
N ILE A 239 -5.34 13.42 -9.86
CA ILE A 239 -5.69 12.09 -10.36
C ILE A 239 -6.91 11.56 -9.61
N GLN A 240 -7.46 10.45 -10.09
CA GLN A 240 -8.51 9.71 -9.38
C GLN A 240 -8.10 8.25 -9.27
N VAL A 241 -8.00 7.74 -8.04
CA VAL A 241 -7.91 6.30 -7.79
C VAL A 241 -9.32 5.73 -7.65
N GLU A 242 -9.54 4.54 -8.17
CA GLU A 242 -10.81 3.84 -8.20
C GLU A 242 -10.80 2.75 -7.13
N ILE A 243 -11.84 2.70 -6.32
CA ILE A 243 -12.11 1.63 -5.37
C ILE A 243 -13.31 0.85 -5.87
N LEU A 244 -13.13 -0.43 -6.13
CA LEU A 244 -14.20 -1.32 -6.58
C LEU A 244 -14.54 -2.32 -5.49
N ALA A 245 -15.78 -2.33 -5.02
CA ALA A 245 -16.32 -3.41 -4.21
C ALA A 245 -17.01 -4.40 -5.14
N LYS A 246 -16.50 -5.62 -5.23
CA LYS A 246 -17.00 -6.64 -6.16
C LYS A 246 -17.78 -7.72 -5.40
N SER A 247 -18.73 -8.34 -6.10
CA SER A 247 -19.46 -9.54 -5.71
C SER A 247 -19.80 -10.37 -6.95
N PRO A 248 -20.26 -11.63 -6.82
CA PRO A 248 -20.72 -12.41 -7.97
C PRO A 248 -21.89 -11.77 -8.73
N ALA A 249 -22.69 -10.93 -8.07
CA ALA A 249 -23.85 -10.27 -8.65
C ALA A 249 -23.52 -8.94 -9.36
N GLY A 250 -22.34 -8.35 -9.11
CA GLY A 250 -21.94 -7.08 -9.70
C GLY A 250 -20.85 -6.37 -8.90
N PHE A 251 -20.75 -5.06 -9.08
CA PHE A 251 -19.80 -4.23 -8.34
C PHE A 251 -20.36 -2.83 -8.09
N ASP A 252 -19.81 -2.17 -7.09
CA ASP A 252 -19.96 -0.73 -6.86
C ASP A 252 -18.57 -0.07 -6.94
N GLU A 253 -18.52 1.16 -7.43
CA GLU A 253 -17.26 1.87 -7.71
C GLU A 253 -17.29 3.25 -7.04
N LYS A 254 -16.18 3.63 -6.40
CA LYS A 254 -15.97 4.98 -5.89
C LYS A 254 -14.63 5.53 -6.33
N ARG A 255 -14.65 6.75 -6.87
CA ARG A 255 -13.44 7.48 -7.27
C ARG A 255 -13.01 8.42 -6.17
N ILE A 256 -11.73 8.35 -5.81
CA ILE A 256 -11.13 9.18 -4.78
C ILE A 256 -10.12 10.10 -5.46
N PRO A 257 -10.37 11.42 -5.49
CA PRO A 257 -9.42 12.36 -6.05
C PRO A 257 -8.22 12.53 -5.11
N HIS A 258 -7.03 12.67 -5.69
CA HIS A 258 -5.82 13.09 -4.99
C HIS A 258 -5.05 14.06 -5.87
N THR A 259 -4.41 15.05 -5.27
CA THR A 259 -3.63 16.05 -5.99
C THR A 259 -2.23 16.09 -5.43
N ALA A 260 -1.24 15.77 -6.26
CA ALA A 260 0.17 15.88 -5.92
C ALA A 260 0.77 17.19 -6.47
N THR A 261 1.54 17.85 -5.63
CA THR A 261 2.29 19.06 -5.97
C THR A 261 3.43 18.74 -6.94
N ALA A 262 3.61 19.61 -7.93
CA ALA A 262 4.71 19.49 -8.88
C ALA A 262 6.07 19.61 -8.20
N ALA A 263 7.07 18.96 -8.80
CA ALA A 263 8.44 19.07 -8.34
C ALA A 263 8.89 20.54 -8.28
N ASN A 264 9.58 20.88 -7.20
CA ASN A 264 10.16 22.19 -6.99
C ASN A 264 11.61 22.01 -6.54
N LEU A 265 12.50 22.14 -7.51
CA LEU A 265 13.91 21.77 -7.38
C LEU A 265 14.74 23.00 -7.04
N THR A 266 15.56 22.89 -6.00
CA THR A 266 16.48 23.94 -5.57
C THR A 266 17.88 23.37 -5.37
N LEU A 267 18.89 24.06 -5.88
CA LEU A 267 20.29 23.70 -5.71
C LEU A 267 20.72 24.05 -4.28
N GLN A 268 21.13 23.04 -3.52
CA GLN A 268 21.52 23.19 -2.11
C GLN A 268 23.03 23.37 -1.94
N SER A 269 23.81 22.61 -2.71
CA SER A 269 25.27 22.64 -2.62
C SER A 269 25.93 22.19 -3.91
N VAL A 270 27.14 22.68 -4.13
CA VAL A 270 28.07 22.25 -5.17
C VAL A 270 29.41 21.97 -4.50
N SER A 271 30.04 20.85 -4.83
CA SER A 271 31.32 20.39 -4.28
C SER A 271 32.19 19.84 -5.41
N PRO A 272 33.10 20.65 -5.97
CA PRO A 272 34.08 20.17 -6.94
C PRO A 272 35.07 19.20 -6.28
N GLN A 273 35.30 18.05 -6.90
CA GLN A 273 36.22 17.01 -6.45
C GLN A 273 37.48 17.02 -7.34
N TRP A 274 38.59 17.44 -6.75
CA TRP A 274 39.88 17.59 -7.43
C TRP A 274 40.85 16.46 -7.04
N ASP A 275 41.53 15.89 -8.03
CA ASP A 275 42.71 15.06 -7.85
C ASP A 275 43.96 15.84 -8.29
N GLY A 276 44.64 16.45 -7.31
CA GLY A 276 45.71 17.42 -7.56
C GLY A 276 45.19 18.60 -8.40
N LYS A 277 45.71 18.73 -9.61
CA LYS A 277 45.34 19.79 -10.57
C LYS A 277 44.12 19.45 -11.45
N ASN A 278 43.59 18.24 -11.36
CA ASN A 278 42.55 17.74 -12.24
C ASN A 278 41.19 17.75 -11.55
N LEU A 279 40.20 18.38 -12.16
CA LEU A 279 38.81 18.27 -11.74
C LEU A 279 38.23 16.99 -12.35
N GLU A 280 37.81 16.07 -11.49
CA GLU A 280 37.27 14.78 -11.93
C GLU A 280 35.74 14.80 -11.97
N VAL A 281 35.13 15.34 -10.91
CA VAL A 281 33.68 15.28 -10.67
C VAL A 281 33.23 16.58 -10.00
N VAL A 282 32.03 17.03 -10.32
CA VAL A 282 31.30 18.03 -9.54
C VAL A 282 30.13 17.34 -8.86
N GLU A 283 30.21 17.15 -7.55
CA GLU A 283 29.09 16.66 -6.76
C GLU A 283 28.14 17.81 -6.47
N PHE A 284 26.84 17.57 -6.57
CA PHE A 284 25.85 18.58 -6.24
C PHE A 284 24.61 17.97 -5.60
N THR A 285 24.00 18.75 -4.71
CA THR A 285 22.80 18.32 -3.98
C THR A 285 21.63 19.17 -4.39
N VAL A 286 20.54 18.53 -4.78
CA VAL A 286 19.27 19.18 -5.12
C VAL A 286 18.22 18.76 -4.10
N LYS A 287 17.41 19.73 -3.67
CA LYS A 287 16.22 19.49 -2.85
C LYS A 287 14.96 19.68 -3.68
N ASN A 288 14.15 18.64 -3.76
CA ASN A 288 12.81 18.66 -4.30
C ASN A 288 11.79 18.81 -3.17
N THR A 289 11.09 19.95 -3.11
CA THR A 289 10.00 20.17 -2.13
C THR A 289 8.61 19.79 -2.66
N GLY A 290 8.51 19.33 -3.91
CA GLY A 290 7.27 18.81 -4.50
C GLY A 290 7.10 17.32 -4.21
N GLU A 291 5.88 16.81 -4.33
CA GLU A 291 5.54 15.42 -3.95
C GLU A 291 5.88 14.39 -5.04
N VAL A 292 6.04 14.82 -6.29
CA VAL A 292 6.44 13.95 -7.41
C VAL A 292 7.90 14.19 -7.81
N PRO A 293 8.56 13.19 -8.44
CA PRO A 293 9.89 13.38 -9.00
C PRO A 293 9.93 14.52 -10.03
N GLY A 294 11.06 15.23 -10.09
CA GLY A 294 11.28 16.32 -11.03
C GLY A 294 12.53 16.10 -11.88
N ASP A 295 12.42 16.38 -13.17
CA ASP A 295 13.56 16.37 -14.07
C ASP A 295 14.31 17.71 -14.02
N LEU A 296 15.64 17.63 -14.03
CA LEU A 296 16.53 18.77 -14.12
C LEU A 296 17.62 18.53 -15.14
N THR A 297 18.15 19.60 -15.70
CA THR A 297 19.38 19.57 -16.51
C THR A 297 20.47 20.32 -15.77
N ALA A 298 21.61 19.67 -15.53
CA ALA A 298 22.78 20.30 -14.93
C ALA A 298 23.80 20.67 -16.02
N HIS A 299 24.49 21.78 -15.78
CA HIS A 299 25.50 22.34 -16.67
C HIS A 299 26.63 22.93 -15.82
N ALA A 300 27.86 22.46 -16.02
CA ALA A 300 29.03 23.01 -15.35
C ALA A 300 29.83 23.91 -16.30
N THR A 301 30.26 25.06 -15.79
CA THR A 301 31.24 25.95 -16.42
C THR A 301 32.45 26.04 -15.51
N VAL A 302 33.64 25.68 -15.99
CA VAL A 302 34.89 25.68 -15.23
C VAL A 302 35.88 26.64 -15.87
N ALA A 303 36.40 27.62 -15.11
CA ALA A 303 37.27 28.68 -15.65
C ALA A 303 36.70 29.44 -16.88
N GLY A 304 35.38 29.43 -17.06
CA GLY A 304 34.70 30.03 -18.22
C GLY A 304 34.53 29.09 -19.42
N GLU A 305 35.02 27.84 -19.34
CA GLU A 305 34.79 26.79 -20.33
C GLU A 305 33.51 26.03 -20.00
N ASP A 306 32.61 25.92 -20.98
CA ASP A 306 31.35 25.19 -20.85
C ASP A 306 31.57 23.69 -21.06
N HIS A 307 31.02 22.89 -20.15
CA HIS A 307 30.98 21.44 -20.26
C HIS A 307 29.57 20.95 -20.65
N LEU A 308 29.44 19.66 -20.98
CA LEU A 308 28.22 19.08 -21.55
C LEU A 308 26.99 19.20 -20.64
N ARG A 309 25.78 19.22 -21.19
CA ARG A 309 24.57 19.21 -20.37
C ARG A 309 24.15 17.78 -20.07
N GLU A 310 23.83 17.50 -18.81
CA GLU A 310 23.34 16.19 -18.39
C GLU A 310 21.97 16.31 -17.70
N SER A 311 21.09 15.35 -17.95
CA SER A 311 19.76 15.31 -17.36
C SER A 311 19.72 14.35 -16.19
N PHE A 312 19.08 14.78 -15.10
CA PHE A 312 18.90 14.01 -13.88
C PHE A 312 17.43 14.06 -13.46
N THR A 313 17.01 13.08 -12.67
CA THR A 313 15.67 13.08 -12.04
C THR A 313 15.87 13.07 -10.53
N ALA A 314 15.29 14.04 -9.83
CA ALA A 314 15.32 14.17 -8.38
C ALA A 314 13.99 13.74 -7.76
N ASP A 315 14.04 12.69 -6.94
CA ASP A 315 12.91 12.26 -6.12
C ASP A 315 12.54 13.32 -5.05
N ASN A 316 11.39 13.16 -4.41
CA ASN A 316 10.99 13.98 -3.27
C ASN A 316 12.06 13.95 -2.16
N GLY A 317 12.39 15.12 -1.60
CA GLY A 317 13.43 15.25 -0.57
C GLY A 317 14.76 15.73 -1.14
N THR A 318 15.86 15.19 -0.64
CA THR A 318 17.22 15.65 -0.99
C THR A 318 17.96 14.53 -1.71
N THR A 319 18.49 14.83 -2.90
CA THR A 319 19.27 13.89 -3.72
C THR A 319 20.62 14.51 -4.06
N THR A 320 21.69 13.72 -3.98
CA THR A 320 23.04 14.10 -4.42
C THR A 320 23.35 13.41 -5.73
N PHE A 321 23.90 14.17 -6.67
CA PHE A 321 24.28 13.72 -8.00
C PHE A 321 25.77 13.98 -8.22
N GLU A 322 26.38 13.15 -9.05
CA GLU A 322 27.72 13.35 -9.57
C GLU A 322 27.59 13.80 -11.03
N TYR A 323 28.19 14.93 -11.34
CA TYR A 323 28.35 15.42 -12.71
C TYR A 323 29.81 15.22 -13.10
N SER A 324 30.05 14.39 -14.11
CA SER A 324 31.38 14.07 -14.60
C SER A 324 31.40 14.15 -16.13
N LYS A 325 32.57 14.28 -16.74
CA LYS A 325 32.64 14.25 -18.19
C LYS A 325 32.31 12.84 -18.68
N PRO A 326 31.34 12.66 -19.60
CA PRO A 326 31.02 11.33 -20.11
C PRO A 326 32.25 10.69 -20.75
N ALA A 327 32.45 9.40 -20.50
CA ALA A 327 33.51 8.62 -21.13
C ALA A 327 33.28 8.66 -22.65
N ASP A 328 34.16 9.34 -23.38
CA ASP A 328 34.09 9.40 -24.82
C ASP A 328 34.41 8.00 -25.37
N ASP A 329 33.47 7.39 -26.09
CA ASP A 329 33.49 5.99 -26.58
C ASP A 329 34.65 5.72 -27.57
N SER A 330 35.48 6.74 -27.85
CA SER A 330 36.54 6.74 -28.85
C SER A 330 37.97 6.95 -28.30
N THR A 331 38.15 7.20 -27.00
CA THR A 331 39.48 7.40 -26.42
C THR A 331 39.71 6.56 -25.17
N ILE A 332 40.76 5.73 -25.22
CA ILE A 332 41.25 4.84 -24.15
C ILE A 332 41.86 5.61 -22.95
N PHE A 333 41.65 6.93 -22.88
CA PHE A 333 42.26 7.82 -21.91
C PHE A 333 41.15 8.47 -21.09
N TYR A 334 41.18 8.26 -19.78
CA TYR A 334 40.40 9.02 -18.81
C TYR A 334 40.67 10.51 -19.05
N SER A 335 39.65 11.27 -19.44
CA SER A 335 39.78 12.71 -19.62
C SER A 335 39.12 13.43 -18.45
N HIS A 336 39.91 14.18 -17.71
CA HIS A 336 39.44 15.06 -16.63
C HIS A 336 38.42 16.06 -17.17
N MET A 337 37.54 16.55 -16.30
CA MET A 337 36.64 17.65 -16.65
C MET A 337 37.46 18.89 -16.99
N TYR A 338 38.46 19.20 -16.17
CA TYR A 338 39.36 20.34 -16.35
C TYR A 338 40.72 20.04 -15.72
N THR A 339 41.80 20.61 -16.26
CA THR A 339 43.15 20.54 -15.68
C THR A 339 43.68 21.95 -15.47
N ALA A 340 44.04 22.30 -14.22
CA ALA A 340 44.63 23.60 -13.92
C ALA A 340 46.05 23.71 -14.52
N GLU A 341 46.26 24.73 -15.35
CA GLU A 341 47.55 24.96 -16.03
C GLU A 341 48.42 26.02 -15.35
N SER A 342 47.83 26.91 -14.55
CA SER A 342 48.52 28.00 -13.86
C SER A 342 48.01 28.22 -12.45
N GLY A 343 48.83 28.81 -11.57
CA GLY A 343 48.40 29.22 -10.24
C GLY A 343 47.28 30.27 -10.31
N GLY A 344 46.52 30.40 -9.22
CA GLY A 344 45.37 31.29 -9.11
C GLY A 344 44.09 30.57 -8.70
N THR A 345 42.98 31.28 -8.78
CA THR A 345 41.66 30.76 -8.41
C THR A 345 40.91 30.28 -9.63
N VAL A 346 40.45 29.03 -9.61
CA VAL A 346 39.59 28.44 -10.64
C VAL A 346 38.15 28.42 -10.15
N PRO A 347 37.23 29.20 -10.75
CA PRO A 347 35.81 29.12 -10.44
C PRO A 347 35.17 27.92 -11.15
N VAL A 348 34.41 27.13 -10.40
CA VAL A 348 33.54 26.05 -10.87
C VAL A 348 32.11 26.48 -10.62
N THR A 349 31.36 26.76 -11.69
CA THR A 349 29.95 27.15 -11.61
C THR A 349 29.08 26.00 -12.08
N LEU A 350 28.18 25.52 -11.24
CA LEU A 350 27.15 24.59 -11.65
C LEU A 350 25.82 25.32 -11.74
N THR A 351 25.14 25.15 -12.86
CA THR A 351 23.77 25.64 -13.11
C THR A 351 22.85 24.46 -13.28
N ILE A 352 21.70 24.48 -12.60
CA ILE A 352 20.61 23.54 -12.83
C ILE A 352 19.42 24.28 -13.47
N GLU A 353 18.77 23.63 -14.43
CA GLU A 353 17.56 24.10 -15.11
C GLU A 353 16.43 23.12 -14.87
N SER A 354 15.29 23.60 -14.37
CA SER A 354 14.09 22.80 -14.10
C SER A 354 12.84 23.65 -14.27
N GLY A 355 11.82 23.14 -14.97
CA GLY A 355 10.50 23.78 -15.05
C GLY A 355 10.48 25.22 -15.56
N GLY A 356 11.49 25.64 -16.33
CA GLY A 356 11.64 27.02 -16.81
C GLY A 356 12.33 27.98 -15.82
N SER A 357 12.76 27.49 -14.66
CA SER A 357 13.64 28.18 -13.72
C SER A 357 15.08 27.66 -13.81
N SER A 358 16.05 28.52 -13.49
CA SER A 358 17.46 28.16 -13.40
C SER A 358 18.05 28.65 -12.08
N GLU A 359 18.86 27.81 -11.43
CA GLU A 359 19.65 28.19 -10.26
C GLU A 359 21.13 27.86 -10.52
N SER A 360 22.04 28.69 -10.01
CA SER A 360 23.47 28.51 -10.20
C SER A 360 24.23 28.77 -8.92
N GLN A 361 25.29 28.00 -8.69
CA GLN A 361 26.22 28.21 -7.59
C GLN A 361 27.66 28.07 -8.08
N THR A 362 28.51 29.01 -7.65
CA THR A 362 29.94 29.02 -7.97
C THR A 362 30.75 28.67 -6.72
N VAL A 363 31.71 27.77 -6.89
CA VAL A 363 32.71 27.40 -5.89
C VAL A 363 34.08 27.68 -6.46
N GLU A 364 34.96 28.29 -5.67
CA GLU A 364 36.31 28.66 -6.09
C GLU A 364 37.33 27.69 -5.48
N ASN A 365 38.25 27.19 -6.30
CA ASN A 365 39.39 26.40 -5.86
C ASN A 365 40.70 27.14 -6.15
N GLY A 366 41.57 27.30 -5.15
CA GLY A 366 42.84 28.01 -5.29
C GLY A 366 44.01 27.06 -5.53
N PHE A 367 44.89 27.43 -6.46
CA PHE A 367 46.16 26.76 -6.75
C PHE A 367 47.32 27.70 -6.49
N SER A 368 48.28 27.28 -5.67
CA SER A 368 49.50 28.04 -5.35
C SER A 368 50.47 28.18 -6.52
N GLY A 369 50.24 27.45 -7.62
CA GLY A 369 51.12 27.39 -8.79
C GLY A 369 52.23 26.36 -8.63
N ALA A 370 53.27 26.47 -9.45
CA ALA A 370 54.49 25.69 -9.30
C ALA A 370 55.39 26.36 -8.24
N GLN A 371 55.88 25.58 -7.27
CA GLN A 371 56.83 26.06 -6.26
C GLN A 371 57.91 25.00 -6.06
N GLY A 372 59.17 25.41 -6.05
CA GLY A 372 60.30 24.49 -5.94
C GLY A 372 61.20 24.83 -4.76
N ASP A 373 61.51 23.83 -3.95
CA ASP A 373 62.58 23.88 -2.96
C ASP A 373 63.82 23.18 -3.51
N ILE A 374 64.98 23.81 -3.30
CA ILE A 374 66.28 23.27 -3.70
C ILE A 374 67.08 22.93 -2.44
N GLY A 375 67.60 21.70 -2.35
CA GLY A 375 68.32 21.19 -1.19
C GLY A 375 69.43 20.20 -1.56
N ASP A 376 70.03 19.60 -0.54
CA ASP A 376 71.05 18.53 -0.66
C ASP A 376 72.14 18.82 -1.71
N VAL A 377 72.62 20.05 -1.71
CA VAL A 377 73.60 20.53 -2.69
C VAL A 377 74.98 19.95 -2.36
N ASP A 378 75.52 19.18 -3.29
CA ASP A 378 76.88 18.66 -3.28
C ASP A 378 77.66 19.22 -4.46
N THR A 379 78.91 19.63 -4.24
CA THR A 379 79.73 20.33 -5.23
C THR A 379 81.11 19.71 -5.33
N THR A 380 81.64 19.65 -6.55
CA THR A 380 83.02 19.23 -6.82
C THR A 380 83.77 20.36 -7.50
N PHE A 381 84.85 20.81 -6.87
CA PHE A 381 85.75 21.83 -7.39
C PHE A 381 87.08 21.20 -7.85
N PHE A 382 87.65 21.76 -8.92
CA PHE A 382 89.01 21.42 -9.37
C PHE A 382 89.89 22.67 -9.44
N GLY A 383 91.12 22.56 -8.95
CA GLY A 383 92.11 23.63 -9.09
C GLY A 383 92.50 23.89 -10.54
N LYS A 384 92.50 25.16 -10.96
CA LYS A 384 92.87 25.53 -12.32
C LYS A 384 94.36 25.86 -12.42
N TYR A 385 95.05 25.12 -13.29
CA TYR A 385 96.51 25.20 -13.43
C TYR A 385 96.99 26.62 -13.72
N GLY A 386 97.86 27.15 -12.86
CA GLY A 386 98.47 28.48 -13.04
C GLY A 386 97.64 29.66 -12.52
N THR A 387 96.55 29.41 -11.77
CA THR A 387 95.74 30.43 -11.11
C THR A 387 95.51 30.12 -9.62
N ASP A 388 95.11 31.12 -8.85
CA ASP A 388 94.62 30.99 -7.46
C ASP A 388 93.12 30.68 -7.38
N LYS A 389 92.51 30.28 -8.51
CA LYS A 389 91.08 29.98 -8.64
C LYS A 389 90.83 28.49 -8.75
N VAL A 390 89.65 28.09 -8.30
CA VAL A 390 89.09 26.76 -8.46
C VAL A 390 87.84 26.84 -9.34
N GLU A 391 87.62 25.80 -10.13
CA GLU A 391 86.51 25.66 -11.06
C GLU A 391 85.45 24.73 -10.48
N LEU A 392 84.20 25.18 -10.42
CA LEU A 392 83.08 24.28 -10.13
C LEU A 392 82.92 23.34 -11.33
N SER A 393 83.29 22.07 -11.17
CA SER A 393 83.25 21.10 -12.28
C SER A 393 81.96 20.30 -12.34
N SER A 394 81.32 20.09 -11.20
CA SER A 394 80.01 19.44 -11.12
C SER A 394 79.30 19.82 -9.84
N LEU A 395 77.97 19.85 -9.90
CA LEU A 395 77.13 19.86 -8.72
C LEU A 395 75.97 18.86 -8.87
N SER A 396 75.48 18.37 -7.74
CA SER A 396 74.20 17.70 -7.66
C SER A 396 73.35 18.33 -6.57
N PHE A 397 72.03 18.39 -6.77
CA PHE A 397 71.11 18.93 -5.79
C PHE A 397 69.74 18.26 -5.91
N SER A 398 68.97 18.26 -4.81
CA SER A 398 67.58 17.82 -4.82
C SER A 398 66.66 18.99 -5.16
N VAL A 399 65.69 18.73 -6.02
CA VAL A 399 64.57 19.63 -6.34
C VAL A 399 63.31 18.97 -5.83
N ARG A 400 62.53 19.67 -5.01
CA ARG A 400 61.22 19.20 -4.56
C ARG A 400 60.15 20.19 -4.98
N ASN A 401 59.10 19.70 -5.64
CA ASN A 401 57.94 20.52 -5.94
C ASN A 401 57.01 20.57 -4.72
N THR A 402 56.87 21.75 -4.14
CA THR A 402 56.01 22.04 -3.00
C THR A 402 54.71 22.74 -3.39
N GLY A 403 54.54 23.09 -4.67
CA GLY A 403 53.33 23.70 -5.21
C GLY A 403 52.29 22.68 -5.69
N ASP A 404 51.12 23.18 -6.07
CA ASP A 404 49.99 22.36 -6.52
C ASP A 404 50.07 21.98 -8.01
N LEU A 405 50.94 22.66 -8.78
CA LEU A 405 51.13 22.42 -10.21
C LEU A 405 52.54 21.88 -10.51
N PRO A 406 52.73 21.12 -11.61
CA PRO A 406 54.03 20.59 -11.98
C PRO A 406 55.07 21.70 -12.17
N LEU A 407 56.22 21.53 -11.52
CA LEU A 407 57.37 22.41 -11.69
C LEU A 407 58.14 21.99 -12.95
N LYS A 408 58.09 22.84 -13.98
CA LYS A 408 58.82 22.65 -15.23
C LYS A 408 60.02 23.58 -15.29
N TYR A 409 61.14 23.10 -15.80
CA TYR A 409 62.34 23.90 -16.07
C TYR A 409 63.19 23.26 -17.16
N ASP A 410 63.85 24.09 -17.96
CA ASP A 410 64.70 23.71 -19.10
C ASP A 410 66.15 24.17 -18.95
N ALA A 411 66.44 24.98 -17.92
CA ALA A 411 67.78 25.40 -17.57
C ALA A 411 67.97 25.58 -16.06
N VAL A 412 69.23 25.51 -15.64
CA VAL A 412 69.69 25.78 -14.28
C VAL A 412 70.72 26.90 -14.35
N GLU A 413 70.39 28.06 -13.80
CA GLU A 413 71.33 29.16 -13.61
C GLU A 413 71.99 29.04 -12.24
N LEU A 414 73.31 29.03 -12.25
CA LEU A 414 74.17 29.00 -11.07
C LEU A 414 74.80 30.39 -10.91
N SER A 415 74.88 30.87 -9.69
CA SER A 415 75.53 32.14 -9.37
C SER A 415 76.41 31.99 -8.14
N ILE A 416 77.70 32.29 -8.27
CA ILE A 416 78.64 32.40 -7.15
C ILE A 416 79.36 33.74 -7.25
N ASP A 417 79.37 34.53 -6.18
CA ASP A 417 80.02 35.86 -6.12
C ASP A 417 79.64 36.82 -7.26
N GLY A 418 78.41 36.69 -7.77
CA GLY A 418 77.90 37.49 -8.90
C GLY A 418 78.39 37.03 -10.28
N VAL A 419 79.18 35.97 -10.37
CA VAL A 419 79.47 35.27 -11.63
C VAL A 419 78.36 34.26 -11.87
N THR A 420 77.65 34.41 -12.98
CA THR A 420 76.54 33.54 -13.36
C THR A 420 76.91 32.60 -14.51
N GLN A 421 76.39 31.39 -14.45
CA GLN A 421 76.45 30.44 -15.54
C GLN A 421 75.14 29.67 -15.65
N THR A 422 74.58 29.61 -16.86
CA THR A 422 73.40 28.81 -17.15
C THR A 422 73.81 27.50 -17.82
N ALA A 423 73.42 26.39 -17.22
CA ALA A 423 73.53 25.07 -17.80
C ALA A 423 72.15 24.63 -18.32
N SER A 424 72.09 24.12 -19.54
CA SER A 424 70.86 23.51 -20.06
C SER A 424 70.70 22.13 -19.47
N VAL A 425 69.50 21.81 -18.98
CA VAL A 425 69.12 20.42 -18.73
C VAL A 425 68.77 19.81 -20.09
N GLY A 426 69.39 18.69 -20.46
CA GLY A 426 69.35 18.12 -21.81
C GLY A 426 67.94 17.82 -22.36
N SER A 427 66.93 17.82 -21.49
CA SER A 427 65.50 17.89 -21.80
C SER A 427 64.79 18.66 -20.69
N ALA A 428 63.70 19.35 -21.01
CA ALA A 428 62.86 20.01 -20.00
C ALA A 428 62.45 19.00 -18.91
N ALA A 429 62.82 19.29 -17.67
CA ALA A 429 62.48 18.50 -16.51
C ALA A 429 61.06 18.85 -16.05
N THR A 430 60.32 17.86 -15.53
CA THR A 430 59.02 18.06 -14.90
C THR A 430 59.00 17.33 -13.57
N VAL A 431 58.79 18.07 -12.48
CA VAL A 431 58.64 17.51 -11.13
C VAL A 431 57.17 17.65 -10.73
N GLU A 432 56.46 16.53 -10.64
CA GLU A 432 55.05 16.50 -10.23
C GLU A 432 54.87 17.03 -8.80
N SER A 433 53.66 17.52 -8.48
CA SER A 433 53.36 18.05 -7.15
C SER A 433 53.69 17.03 -6.04
N GLY A 434 54.31 17.50 -4.95
CA GLY A 434 54.73 16.69 -3.82
C GLY A 434 55.92 15.74 -4.09
N SER A 435 56.37 15.63 -5.34
CA SER A 435 57.49 14.78 -5.75
C SER A 435 58.81 15.55 -5.73
N GLY A 436 59.92 14.82 -5.92
CA GLY A 436 61.25 15.41 -6.07
C GLY A 436 62.11 14.68 -7.08
N ASN A 437 63.13 15.37 -7.58
CA ASN A 437 64.15 14.83 -8.46
C ASN A 437 65.55 15.23 -7.97
N THR A 438 66.56 14.48 -8.35
CA THR A 438 67.96 14.88 -8.17
C THR A 438 68.50 15.34 -9.52
N GLU A 439 69.01 16.56 -9.55
CA GLU A 439 69.63 17.14 -10.73
C GLU A 439 71.15 17.03 -10.65
N TYR A 440 71.76 16.80 -11.81
CA TYR A 440 73.21 16.76 -11.99
C TYR A 440 73.60 17.77 -13.05
N VAL A 441 74.41 18.75 -12.66
CA VAL A 441 74.80 19.86 -13.53
C VAL A 441 76.32 19.92 -13.62
N TYR A 442 76.82 20.08 -14.83
CA TYR A 442 78.24 20.19 -15.15
C TYR A 442 78.50 21.58 -15.75
N PRO A 443 78.76 22.59 -14.92
CA PRO A 443 79.09 23.92 -15.41
C PRO A 443 80.48 23.93 -16.06
N ASP A 444 80.61 24.69 -17.15
CA ASP A 444 81.87 24.92 -17.86
C ASP A 444 82.51 26.25 -17.40
N ASP A 445 83.72 26.23 -16.83
CA ASP A 445 84.49 27.45 -16.54
C ASP A 445 83.91 28.42 -15.46
N LEU A 446 83.09 27.96 -14.51
CA LEU A 446 82.70 28.78 -13.34
C LEU A 446 83.84 28.87 -12.30
N LEU A 447 84.65 29.93 -12.40
CA LEU A 447 85.86 30.13 -11.58
C LEU A 447 85.65 31.03 -10.37
N VAL A 448 86.00 30.53 -9.18
CA VAL A 448 85.91 31.24 -7.90
C VAL A 448 87.24 31.16 -7.14
N SER A 449 87.48 32.07 -6.18
CA SER A 449 88.65 31.96 -5.30
C SER A 449 88.49 30.79 -4.31
N THR A 450 89.57 30.33 -3.68
CA THR A 450 89.44 29.34 -2.58
C THR A 450 88.73 29.95 -1.36
N GLY A 451 87.88 29.18 -0.69
CA GLY A 451 87.14 29.62 0.51
C GLY A 451 85.66 29.27 0.48
N ASP A 452 84.91 29.84 1.43
CA ASP A 452 83.46 29.67 1.52
C ASP A 452 82.74 30.72 0.66
N HIS A 453 81.75 30.25 -0.11
CA HIS A 453 81.00 31.06 -1.07
C HIS A 453 79.50 30.79 -0.97
N GLU A 454 78.69 31.77 -1.32
CA GLU A 454 77.25 31.56 -1.51
C GLU A 454 76.99 31.10 -2.95
N LEU A 455 76.49 29.88 -3.09
CA LEU A 455 75.97 29.36 -4.35
C LEU A 455 74.46 29.58 -4.38
N THR A 456 73.98 30.39 -5.32
CA THR A 456 72.56 30.49 -5.68
C THR A 456 72.28 29.62 -6.89
N ILE A 457 71.25 28.78 -6.81
CA ILE A 457 70.74 27.94 -7.88
C ILE A 457 69.35 28.45 -8.26
N ARG A 458 69.13 28.78 -9.53
CA ARG A 458 67.83 29.18 -10.08
C ARG A 458 67.40 28.20 -11.16
N LEU A 459 66.23 27.60 -10.99
CA LEU A 459 65.61 26.81 -12.04
C LEU A 459 64.88 27.77 -12.98
N GLN A 460 65.12 27.64 -14.28
CA GLN A 460 64.54 28.48 -15.30
C GLN A 460 63.66 27.66 -16.24
N ASN A 461 62.50 28.22 -16.62
CA ASN A 461 61.64 27.69 -17.68
C ASN A 461 61.41 28.81 -18.69
N ASP A 462 61.78 28.59 -19.95
CA ASP A 462 61.68 29.62 -21.00
C ASP A 462 62.36 30.96 -20.61
N GLY A 463 63.41 30.88 -19.79
CA GLY A 463 64.16 32.03 -19.29
C GLY A 463 63.59 32.71 -18.04
N GLU A 464 62.43 32.30 -17.53
CA GLU A 464 61.86 32.80 -16.28
C GLU A 464 62.27 31.93 -15.10
N THR A 465 62.65 32.55 -13.97
CA THR A 465 63.01 31.81 -12.75
C THR A 465 61.76 31.26 -12.08
N VAL A 466 61.66 29.93 -12.00
CA VAL A 466 60.53 29.20 -11.39
C VAL A 466 60.81 28.69 -9.98
N ALA A 467 62.08 28.57 -9.60
CA ALA A 467 62.51 28.22 -8.25
C ALA A 467 63.90 28.80 -7.97
N THR A 468 64.20 29.07 -6.69
CA THR A 468 65.52 29.57 -6.27
C THR A 468 65.88 28.97 -4.93
N GLY A 469 67.13 28.53 -4.78
CA GLY A 469 67.72 28.15 -3.51
C GLY A 469 69.14 28.66 -3.40
N SER A 470 69.58 28.89 -2.16
CA SER A 470 70.96 29.30 -1.87
C SER A 470 71.55 28.40 -0.80
N THR A 471 72.84 28.11 -0.92
CA THR A 471 73.60 27.37 0.08
C THR A 471 75.04 27.88 0.16
N THR A 472 75.72 27.63 1.27
CA THR A 472 77.15 27.89 1.40
C THR A 472 77.94 26.68 0.91
N VAL A 473 78.89 26.90 0.01
CA VAL A 473 79.78 25.88 -0.54
C VAL A 473 81.24 26.24 -0.27
N SER A 474 82.08 25.25 0.01
CA SER A 474 83.51 25.44 0.26
C SER A 474 84.33 25.00 -0.95
N ALA A 475 84.95 25.97 -1.61
CA ALA A 475 85.78 25.75 -2.79
C ALA A 475 87.23 25.50 -2.36
N THR A 476 87.72 24.26 -2.51
CA THR A 476 89.04 23.80 -2.02
C THR A 476 89.97 23.32 -3.10
#